data_AF-A0A2A5FMN6-F1
#
_entry.id   AF-A0A2A5FMN6-F1
#
_cell.length_a   1.000
_cell.length_b   1.000
_cell.length_c   1.000
_cell.angle_alpha   90.00
_cell.angle_beta   90.00
_cell.angle_gamma   90.00
#
_symmetry.space_group_name_H-M   'P 1'
#
loop_
_entity.id
_entity.type
_entity.pdbx_description
1 polymer ?
#
loop_
_entity_poly.entity_id
_entity_poly.type
_entity_poly.pdbx_seq_one_letter_code
_entity_poly.pdbx_strand_id
1 'polypeptide(L)'
;MKDDKTKQQCPTKNKEDNRLPYKMLFPQLNRKLNTWLLACGVTLISGVAGAQDYKWANGMGSTGIDEGHSIAVDASGNVYSTGYFNGTVDFDPGPGTANLTSTGS
;
A
#
# COMPACT_ATOMS: atom_id res chain seq x y z
N MET A 1 87.77 27.69 -34.32
CA MET A 1 86.67 27.20 -35.19
C MET A 1 85.90 26.16 -34.41
N LYS A 2 84.81 26.59 -33.77
CA LYS A 2 83.64 25.77 -33.42
C LYS A 2 82.66 26.64 -32.62
N ASP A 3 81.44 26.60 -33.13
CA ASP A 3 80.17 26.71 -32.43
C ASP A 3 79.76 28.09 -31.90
N ASP A 4 78.59 28.59 -32.35
CA ASP A 4 77.37 28.80 -31.52
C ASP A 4 76.31 29.55 -32.37
N LYS A 5 75.22 28.92 -32.84
CA LYS A 5 73.83 28.97 -32.29
C LYS A 5 73.45 30.30 -31.61
N THR A 6 72.22 30.82 -31.59
CA THR A 6 70.91 30.52 -32.18
C THR A 6 70.04 31.73 -31.86
N LYS A 7 69.24 32.13 -32.85
CA LYS A 7 67.89 32.70 -32.82
C LYS A 7 67.37 33.34 -31.51
N GLN A 8 67.18 34.64 -31.62
CA GLN A 8 66.39 35.54 -30.79
C GLN A 8 64.88 35.32 -31.06
N GLN A 9 64.08 35.06 -30.02
CA GLN A 9 62.67 35.48 -29.96
C GLN A 9 62.14 35.41 -28.52
N CYS A 10 61.53 36.51 -28.05
CA CYS A 10 60.67 36.60 -26.87
C CYS A 10 59.56 37.65 -27.18
N PRO A 11 58.45 37.77 -26.43
CA PRO A 11 57.30 36.86 -26.36
C PRO A 11 55.97 37.58 -26.71
N THR A 12 54.87 36.86 -26.96
CA THR A 12 53.55 37.16 -26.33
C THR A 12 52.54 36.02 -26.50
N LYS A 13 52.08 35.58 -25.32
CA LYS A 13 50.88 34.88 -24.89
C LYS A 13 49.69 34.61 -25.85
N ASN A 14 49.08 33.44 -25.58
CA ASN A 14 47.67 33.03 -25.71
C ASN A 14 47.27 32.26 -26.98
N LYS A 15 47.07 30.95 -26.85
CA LYS A 15 45.74 30.33 -26.63
C LYS A 15 45.89 28.81 -26.53
N GLU A 16 45.23 28.27 -25.50
CA GLU A 16 44.67 26.91 -25.47
C GLU A 16 45.63 25.73 -25.66
N ASP A 17 46.32 25.33 -24.59
CA ASP A 17 46.72 23.92 -24.46
C ASP A 17 46.60 23.48 -23.00
N ASN A 18 45.36 23.22 -22.59
CA ASN A 18 45.04 22.57 -21.32
C ASN A 18 44.10 21.37 -21.55
N ARG A 19 44.36 20.59 -22.61
CA ARG A 19 43.73 19.26 -22.77
C ARG A 19 44.55 18.20 -22.05
N LEU A 20 44.42 18.16 -20.71
CA LEU A 20 44.75 16.92 -20.01
C LEU A 20 43.75 15.85 -20.47
N PRO A 21 44.21 14.65 -20.89
CA PRO A 21 43.32 13.62 -21.39
C PRO A 21 42.47 13.10 -20.23
N TYR A 22 41.16 13.29 -20.34
CA TYR A 22 40.11 12.74 -19.45
C TYR A 22 40.00 11.20 -19.52
N LYS A 23 41.12 10.49 -19.74
CA LYS A 23 41.15 9.06 -20.09
C LYS A 23 41.54 8.11 -18.96
N MET A 24 41.60 8.54 -17.70
CA MET A 24 41.85 7.61 -16.58
C MET A 24 41.16 8.05 -15.28
N LEU A 25 39.88 7.67 -15.11
CA LEU A 25 39.10 7.55 -13.86
C LEU A 25 37.63 7.36 -14.32
N PHE A 26 36.86 6.30 -14.11
CA PHE A 26 36.82 5.24 -13.11
C PHE A 26 36.22 3.97 -13.75
N PRO A 27 36.81 2.77 -13.55
CA PRO A 27 36.13 1.53 -13.87
C PRO A 27 35.08 1.20 -12.77
N GLN A 28 33.92 0.69 -13.20
CA GLN A 28 32.92 -0.06 -12.40
C GLN A 28 31.78 0.65 -11.63
N LEU A 29 31.63 1.99 -11.59
CA LEU A 29 30.57 2.53 -10.72
C LEU A 29 29.13 2.44 -11.29
N ASN A 30 28.95 2.26 -12.60
CA ASN A 30 27.61 2.27 -13.23
C ASN A 30 26.95 0.90 -13.43
N ARG A 31 27.56 -0.20 -12.97
CA ARG A 31 26.96 -1.54 -13.09
C ARG A 31 26.16 -1.99 -11.88
N LYS A 32 26.25 -1.27 -10.75
CA LYS A 32 25.47 -1.61 -9.56
C LYS A 32 24.14 -0.86 -9.49
N LEU A 33 24.04 0.36 -10.02
CA LEU A 33 22.84 1.19 -9.85
C LEU A 33 21.60 0.66 -10.61
N ASN A 34 21.78 0.01 -11.77
CA ASN A 34 20.67 -0.51 -12.57
C ASN A 34 20.15 -1.88 -12.10
N THR A 35 20.92 -2.62 -11.31
CA THR A 35 20.48 -3.91 -10.77
C THR A 35 19.61 -3.74 -9.52
N TRP A 36 19.77 -2.64 -8.77
CA TRP A 36 18.93 -2.31 -7.62
C TRP A 36 17.55 -1.77 -8.01
N LEU A 37 17.43 -1.09 -9.15
CA LEU A 37 16.13 -0.62 -9.67
C LEU A 37 15.23 -1.76 -10.16
N LEU A 38 15.83 -2.82 -10.72
CA LEU A 38 15.11 -4.03 -11.13
C LEU A 38 14.73 -4.94 -9.94
N ALA A 39 15.55 -4.95 -8.87
CA ALA A 39 15.26 -5.75 -7.67
C ALA A 39 14.18 -5.12 -6.76
N CYS A 40 14.02 -3.80 -6.75
CA CYS A 40 12.97 -3.14 -5.97
C CYS A 40 11.60 -3.11 -6.68
N GLY A 41 11.57 -3.15 -8.02
CA GLY A 41 10.31 -3.09 -8.78
C GLY A 41 9.50 -4.39 -8.77
N VAL A 42 10.14 -5.52 -8.49
CA VAL A 42 9.52 -6.86 -8.57
C VAL A 42 8.92 -7.34 -7.23
N THR A 43 9.05 -6.59 -6.13
CA THR A 43 8.51 -7.00 -4.82
C THR A 43 7.13 -6.42 -4.47
N LEU A 44 6.48 -5.68 -5.39
CA LEU A 44 5.25 -4.94 -5.08
C LEU A 44 3.93 -5.62 -5.53
N ILE A 45 3.95 -6.91 -5.83
CA ILE A 45 2.71 -7.69 -6.01
C ILE A 45 2.73 -8.91 -5.10
N SER A 46 3.00 -8.68 -3.82
CA SER A 46 2.54 -9.61 -2.79
C SER A 46 1.04 -9.35 -2.63
N GLY A 47 0.22 -10.04 -3.41
CA GLY A 47 -1.22 -10.02 -3.22
C GLY A 47 -1.51 -10.37 -1.77
N VAL A 48 -2.01 -9.39 -1.01
CA VAL A 48 -2.51 -9.67 0.33
C VAL A 48 -3.76 -10.52 0.11
N ALA A 49 -3.61 -11.84 0.19
CA ALA A 49 -4.72 -12.75 0.39
C ALA A 49 -5.22 -12.54 1.83
N GLY A 50 -5.77 -11.35 2.08
CA GLY A 50 -6.45 -11.04 3.32
C GLY A 50 -7.82 -11.71 3.24
N ALA A 51 -8.12 -12.57 4.21
CA ALA A 51 -9.50 -12.91 4.47
C ALA A 51 -10.28 -11.61 4.76
N GLN A 52 -11.57 -11.61 4.42
CA GLN A 52 -12.41 -10.45 4.66
C GLN A 52 -12.46 -10.14 6.16
N ASP A 53 -12.16 -8.90 6.54
CA ASP A 53 -12.25 -8.46 7.93
C ASP A 53 -13.69 -8.63 8.42
N TYR A 54 -13.87 -9.35 9.52
CA TYR A 54 -15.15 -9.39 10.22
C TYR A 54 -15.41 -8.02 10.87
N LYS A 55 -16.33 -7.24 10.28
CA LYS A 55 -16.62 -5.87 10.74
C LYS A 55 -17.61 -5.83 11.90
N TRP A 56 -18.69 -6.62 11.84
CA TRP A 56 -19.73 -6.65 12.85
C TRP A 56 -20.64 -7.88 12.66
N ALA A 57 -21.23 -8.36 13.75
CA ALA A 57 -22.54 -9.01 13.76
C ALA A 57 -23.17 -8.76 15.13
N ASN A 58 -24.50 -8.75 15.17
CA ASN A 58 -25.26 -8.63 16.41
C ASN A 58 -26.07 -9.91 16.60
N GLY A 59 -26.02 -10.47 17.81
CA GLY A 59 -26.84 -11.62 18.18
C GLY A 59 -28.21 -11.14 18.65
N MET A 60 -29.26 -11.79 18.18
CA MET A 60 -30.63 -11.57 18.64
C MET A 60 -31.25 -12.95 18.87
N GLY A 61 -31.94 -13.12 20.00
CA GLY A 61 -32.54 -14.38 20.40
C GLY A 61 -32.90 -14.42 21.87
N SER A 62 -33.69 -15.41 22.24
CA SER A 62 -34.19 -15.72 23.56
C SER A 62 -33.46 -16.92 24.15
N THR A 63 -33.93 -17.41 25.30
CA THR A 63 -33.53 -18.70 25.85
C THR A 63 -34.31 -19.89 25.24
N GLY A 64 -35.32 -19.63 24.41
CA GLY A 64 -36.18 -20.62 23.78
C GLY A 64 -35.77 -20.93 22.34
N ILE A 65 -36.75 -21.41 21.54
CA ILE A 65 -36.55 -21.67 20.11
C ILE A 65 -36.77 -20.37 19.34
N ASP A 66 -35.76 -19.97 18.57
CA ASP A 66 -35.84 -18.86 17.64
C ASP A 66 -35.35 -19.29 16.25
N GLU A 67 -36.09 -18.91 15.22
CA GLU A 67 -35.84 -19.30 13.84
C GLU A 67 -35.95 -18.09 12.92
N GLY A 68 -34.89 -17.81 12.15
CA GLY A 68 -34.89 -16.81 11.09
C GLY A 68 -35.30 -17.43 9.76
N HIS A 69 -36.31 -16.86 9.09
CA HIS A 69 -36.84 -17.36 7.82
C HIS A 69 -36.36 -16.56 6.61
N SER A 70 -36.20 -15.25 6.76
CA SER A 70 -35.78 -14.38 5.65
C SER A 70 -35.14 -13.10 6.14
N ILE A 71 -34.30 -12.51 5.29
CA ILE A 71 -33.64 -11.22 5.50
C ILE A 71 -33.70 -10.39 4.21
N ALA A 72 -33.95 -9.09 4.36
CA ALA A 72 -33.92 -8.12 3.28
C ALA A 72 -33.21 -6.84 3.75
N VAL A 73 -32.63 -6.11 2.80
CA VAL A 73 -31.99 -4.81 3.05
C VAL A 73 -32.59 -3.78 2.11
N ASP A 74 -32.96 -2.62 2.62
CA ASP A 74 -33.48 -1.53 1.78
C ASP A 74 -32.34 -0.68 1.17
N ALA A 75 -32.70 0.30 0.33
CA ALA A 75 -31.73 1.19 -0.30
C ALA A 75 -31.00 2.13 0.68
N SER A 76 -31.51 2.28 1.90
CA SER A 76 -30.89 3.08 2.96
C SER A 76 -29.94 2.26 3.83
N GLY A 77 -29.87 0.94 3.62
CA GLY A 77 -29.07 0.02 4.42
C GLY A 77 -29.76 -0.48 5.69
N ASN A 78 -31.06 -0.25 5.85
CA ASN A 78 -31.81 -0.85 6.97
C ASN A 78 -31.99 -2.35 6.73
N VAL A 79 -31.81 -3.14 7.78
CA VAL A 79 -31.91 -4.60 7.73
C VAL A 79 -33.23 -5.05 8.34
N TYR A 80 -33.97 -5.87 7.60
CA TYR A 80 -35.24 -6.45 8.03
C TYR A 80 -35.09 -7.97 8.08
N SER A 81 -35.43 -8.58 9.21
CA SER A 81 -35.51 -10.04 9.35
C SER A 81 -36.93 -10.48 9.69
N THR A 82 -37.28 -11.69 9.27
CA THR A 82 -38.56 -12.33 9.59
C THR A 82 -38.30 -13.71 10.16
N GLY A 83 -39.21 -14.20 11.00
CA GLY A 83 -39.02 -15.46 11.71
C GLY A 83 -39.93 -15.58 12.92
N TYR A 84 -39.60 -16.54 13.79
CA TYR A 84 -40.25 -16.77 15.07
C TYR A 84 -39.24 -16.65 16.20
N PHE A 85 -39.69 -16.17 17.36
CA PHE A 85 -38.93 -16.17 18.60
C PHE A 85 -39.86 -16.51 19.78
N ASN A 86 -39.30 -17.08 20.83
CA ASN A 86 -40.03 -17.38 22.07
C ASN A 86 -39.60 -16.43 23.21
N GLY A 87 -40.46 -16.24 24.21
CA GLY A 87 -40.11 -15.42 25.37
C GLY A 87 -39.84 -13.94 25.05
N THR A 88 -38.92 -13.33 25.78
CA THR A 88 -38.53 -11.92 25.62
C THR A 88 -37.17 -11.83 24.95
N VAL A 89 -37.06 -11.03 23.89
CA VAL A 89 -35.84 -10.80 23.11
C VAL A 89 -35.56 -9.31 23.02
N ASP A 90 -34.30 -8.94 23.16
CA ASP A 90 -33.81 -7.59 22.87
C ASP A 90 -33.46 -7.47 21.38
N PHE A 91 -34.11 -6.55 20.69
CA PHE A 91 -33.88 -6.25 19.27
C PHE A 91 -33.09 -4.94 19.06
N ASP A 92 -32.47 -4.39 20.11
CA ASP A 92 -31.50 -3.31 19.96
C ASP A 92 -30.10 -3.88 19.69
N PRO A 93 -29.49 -3.65 18.51
CA PRO A 93 -28.11 -4.03 18.26
C PRO A 93 -27.07 -3.15 18.97
N GLY A 94 -27.51 -2.07 19.63
CA GLY A 94 -26.68 -1.12 20.37
C GLY A 94 -26.60 -1.41 21.87
N PRO A 95 -26.12 -0.42 22.67
CA PRO A 95 -26.03 -0.54 24.13
C PRO A 95 -27.36 -0.29 24.85
N GLY A 96 -28.44 0.02 24.14
CA GLY A 96 -29.76 0.24 24.71
C GLY A 96 -30.53 -1.07 24.87
N THR A 97 -31.85 -0.97 24.87
CA THR A 97 -32.74 -2.13 24.99
C THR A 97 -34.03 -1.86 24.23
N ALA A 98 -34.41 -2.79 23.36
CA ALA A 98 -35.67 -2.81 22.63
C ALA A 98 -36.32 -4.19 22.78
N ASN A 99 -36.82 -4.47 23.99
CA ASN A 99 -37.43 -5.76 24.31
C ASN A 99 -38.79 -5.95 23.62
N LEU A 100 -38.96 -7.10 22.97
CA LEU A 100 -40.23 -7.63 22.51
C LEU A 100 -40.52 -8.96 23.21
N THR A 101 -41.75 -9.16 23.66
CA THR A 101 -42.19 -10.41 24.27
C THR A 101 -43.19 -11.10 23.35
N SER A 102 -42.89 -12.33 22.95
CA SER A 102 -43.83 -13.17 22.22
C SER A 102 -45.02 -13.53 23.11
N THR A 103 -46.23 -13.30 22.62
CA THR A 103 -47.50 -13.63 23.33
C THR A 103 -48.13 -14.93 22.85
N GLY A 104 -47.53 -15.56 21.83
CA GLY A 104 -47.97 -16.85 21.28
C GLY A 104 -47.34 -18.02 22.01
N SER A 105 -48.10 -19.11 22.10
CA SER A 105 -47.68 -20.42 22.64
C SER A 105 -47.62 -21.47 21.55
#